data_AF-A0A4Q3NFR8-F1
#
_entry.id   AF-A0A4Q3NFR8-F1
#
_cell.length_a   1.000
_cell.length_b   1.000
_cell.length_c   1.000
_cell.angle_alpha   90.00
_cell.angle_beta   90.00
_cell.angle_gamma   90.00
#
_symmetry.space_group_name_H-M   'P 1'
#
loop_
_entity.id
_entity.type
_entity.pdbx_description
1 polymer ?
#
loop_
_entity_poly.entity_id
_entity_poly.type
_entity_poly.pdbx_seq_one_letter_code
_entity_poly.pdbx_strand_id
1 'polypeptide(L)' 'FYARSLISTHVLGEPATAVHESLCLRRWAWPAVQLMLPFRMPRRA' A
#
# COMPACT_ATOMS: atom_id res chain seq x y z
N PHE A 1 4.29 -2.82 7.27
CA PHE A 1 3.63 -1.57 7.72
C PHE A 1 2.68 -1.07 6.64
N TYR A 2 3.06 -1.23 5.37
CA TYR A 2 2.21 -1.12 4.20
C TYR A 2 1.88 -2.52 3.67
N ALA A 3 0.66 -2.75 3.20
CA ALA A 3 0.23 -3.96 2.52
C ALA A 3 -0.74 -3.60 1.38
N ARG A 4 -0.67 -4.37 0.29
CA ARG A 4 -1.51 -4.18 -0.90
C ARG A 4 -2.01 -5.53 -1.39
N SER A 5 -3.30 -5.62 -1.67
CA SER A 5 -3.96 -6.83 -2.15
C SER A 5 -4.84 -6.51 -3.36
N LEU A 6 -4.78 -7.36 -4.38
CA LEU A 6 -5.79 -7.35 -5.44
C LEU A 6 -7.01 -8.10 -4.94
N ILE A 7 -8.18 -7.50 -5.16
CA ILE A 7 -9.46 -8.08 -4.79
C ILE A 7 -10.38 -8.07 -6.01
N SER A 8 -11.18 -9.11 -6.13
CA SER A 8 -12.34 -9.11 -7.02
C SER A 8 -13.54 -8.59 -6.22
N THR A 9 -14.26 -7.63 -6.77
CA THR A 9 -15.43 -7.01 -6.12
C THR A 9 -16.47 -6.60 -7.16
N HIS A 10 -17.60 -6.06 -6.73
CA HIS A 10 -18.56 -5.39 -7.62
C HIS A 10 -18.66 -3.91 -7.25
N VAL A 11 -18.74 -3.04 -8.26
CA VAL A 11 -18.92 -1.59 -8.10
C VAL A 11 -20.14 -1.19 -8.91
N LEU A 12 -21.15 -0.62 -8.24
CA LEU A 12 -22.44 -0.29 -8.85
C LEU A 12 -23.14 -1.49 -9.52
N GLY A 13 -22.89 -2.70 -9.03
CA GLY A 13 -23.44 -3.94 -9.58
C GLY A 13 -22.57 -4.62 -10.64
N GLU A 14 -21.52 -3.96 -11.13
CA GLU A 14 -20.63 -4.51 -12.17
C GLU A 14 -19.36 -5.14 -11.58
N PRO A 15 -18.89 -6.29 -12.07
CA PRO A 15 -17.67 -6.92 -11.60
C PRO A 15 -16.45 -6.04 -11.89
N ALA A 16 -15.58 -5.89 -10.90
CA ALA A 16 -14.42 -5.02 -10.95
C ALA A 16 -13.22 -5.63 -10.21
N THR A 17 -12.03 -5.42 -10.76
CA THR A 17 -10.77 -5.68 -10.05
C THR A 17 -10.38 -4.43 -9.29
N ALA A 18 -10.32 -4.51 -7.97
CA ALA A 18 -9.93 -3.40 -7.11
C ALA A 18 -8.63 -3.73 -6.35
N VAL A 19 -8.04 -2.67 -5.80
CA VAL A 19 -6.85 -2.75 -4.97
C VAL A 19 -7.24 -2.31 -3.57
N HIS A 20 -7.01 -3.19 -2.59
CA HIS A 20 -7.12 -2.84 -1.18
C HIS A 20 -5.73 -2.54 -0.62
N GLU A 21 -5.57 -1.35 -0.04
CA GLU A 21 -4.31 -0.89 0.54
C GLU A 21 -4.48 -0.65 2.04
N SER A 22 -3.50 -1.07 2.83
CA SER A 22 -3.53 -0.89 4.29
C SER A 22 -2.19 -0.39 4.80
N LEU A 23 -2.23 0.65 5.64
CA LEU A 23 -1.06 1.32 6.21
C LEU A 23 -1.18 1.45 7.73
N CYS A 24 -0.13 1.04 8.46
CA CYS A 24 -0.02 1.24 9.89
C CYS A 24 0.52 2.66 10.19
N LEU A 25 -0.39 3.58 10.49
CA LEU A 25 -0.06 5.00 10.71
C LEU A 25 0.86 5.24 11.91
N ARG A 26 0.75 4.43 12.98
CA ARG A 26 1.65 4.53 14.13
C ARG A 26 3.11 4.27 13.75
N ARG A 27 3.35 3.27 12.91
CA ARG A 27 4.69 2.94 12.40
C ARG A 27 5.14 3.92 11.31
N TRP A 28 4.19 4.47 10.55
CA TRP A 28 4.47 5.53 9.58
C TRP A 28 5.00 6.81 10.24
N ALA A 29 4.43 7.21 11.38
CA ALA A 29 4.81 8.42 12.10
C ALA A 29 6.22 8.34 12.74
N TRP A 30 6.87 7.17 12.73
CA TRP A 30 8.21 7.04 13.28
C TRP A 30 9.25 7.73 12.38
N PRO A 31 10.10 8.62 12.92
CA PRO A 31 11.07 9.40 12.13
C PRO A 31 12.01 8.53 11.30
N ALA A 32 12.46 7.39 11.84
CA ALA A 32 13.31 6.46 11.11
C ALA A 32 12.63 5.94 9.83
N VAL A 33 11.32 5.70 9.84
CA VAL A 33 10.56 5.28 8.66
C VAL A 33 10.46 6.43 7.66
N GLN A 34 10.18 7.66 8.12
CA GLN A 34 10.12 8.86 7.27
C GLN A 34 11.45 9.12 6.55
N LEU A 35 12.58 8.96 7.25
CA LEU A 35 13.92 9.12 6.68
C LEU A 35 14.26 8.09 5.60
N MET A 36 13.58 6.94 5.57
CA MET A 36 13.78 5.92 4.53
C MET A 36 13.00 6.22 3.23
N LEU A 37 11.95 7.04 3.28
CA LEU A 37 11.06 7.30 2.14
C LEU A 37 11.72 8.03 0.93
N PRO A 38 12.64 9.00 1.13
CA PRO A 38 13.27 9.70 0.00
C PRO A 38 14.11 8.77 -0.86
N PHE A 39 14.60 7.67 -0.29
CA PHE A 39 15.46 6.73 -0.99
C PHE A 39 14.62 5.68 -1.72
N ARG A 40 14.68 5.71 -3.06
CA ARG A 40 14.02 4.70 -3.90
C ARG A 40 14.76 3.37 -3.75
N MET A 41 14.18 2.45 -2.97
CA MET A 41 14.72 1.09 -2.85
C MET A 41 14.77 0.42 -4.23
N PRO A 42 15.94 -0.10 -4.67
CA PRO A 42 16.05 -0.81 -5.93
C PRO A 42 15.20 -2.06 -5.88
N ARG A 43 14.22 -2.14 -6.78
CA ARG A 43 13.38 -3.32 -6.97
C ARG A 43 14.04 -4.13 -8.07
N ARG A 44 14.44 -5.37 -7.78
CA ARG A 44 14.84 -6.31 -8.84
C ARG A 44 13.59 -6.57 -9.69
N ALA A 45 13.72 -6.37 -11.00
CA ALA A 45 12.74 -6.83 -11.98
C ALA A 45 12.88 -8.34 -12.18
#